data_AF-A0A3D0IHD3-F1
#
_entry.id   AF-A0A3D0IHD3-F1
#
_cell.length_a   1.000
_cell.length_b   1.000
_cell.length_c   1.000
_cell.angle_alpha   90.00
_cell.angle_beta   90.00
_cell.angle_gamma   90.00
#
_symmetry.space_group_name_H-M   'P 1'
#
loop_
_entity.id
_entity.type
_entity.pdbx_description
1 polymer ?
#
loop_
_entity_poly.entity_id
_entity_poly.type
_entity_poly.pdbx_seq_one_letter_code
_entity_poly.pdbx_strand_id
1 'polypeptide(L)'
;MEGNKYSFRRKLYEAYDVAYENSLYSQTGTDLYYNMSLLNFDVNGDLINDEYREVTRVRSDYSIFDSQSIPVVFFESSDYNFTKLSDMKETKNLSLQEYNGAVRDTPLDSSELLKEAIEEDRLQTRINVVAFIIVKAVEKGSKDCVPISRYKAGERLEPTVVPKKKDDKNESSDTSEKSGKDQ
;
A
#
# COMPACT_ATOMS: atom_id res chain seq x y z
N MET A 1 -3.65 17.47 -17.01
CA MET A 1 -4.80 16.53 -17.00
C MET A 1 -5.44 16.55 -15.63
N GLU A 2 -6.34 17.51 -15.40
CA GLU A 2 -7.27 17.50 -14.27
C GLU A 2 -8.42 16.54 -14.61
N GLY A 3 -8.63 15.52 -13.77
CA GLY A 3 -9.63 14.47 -13.98
C GLY A 3 -9.17 13.06 -13.58
N ASN A 4 -7.86 12.83 -13.41
CA ASN A 4 -7.33 11.48 -13.19
C ASN A 4 -7.05 11.13 -11.70
N LYS A 5 -6.90 12.12 -10.81
CA LYS A 5 -6.54 11.88 -9.40
C LYS A 5 -7.54 11.00 -8.65
N TYR A 6 -8.84 11.21 -8.88
CA TYR A 6 -9.90 10.40 -8.27
C TYR A 6 -9.84 8.95 -8.78
N SER A 7 -9.55 8.74 -10.07
CA SER A 7 -9.53 7.40 -10.68
C SER A 7 -8.45 6.50 -10.05
N PHE A 8 -7.28 7.07 -9.73
CA PHE A 8 -6.18 6.37 -9.06
C PHE A 8 -6.48 6.08 -7.58
N ARG A 9 -7.25 6.95 -6.91
CA ARG A 9 -7.61 6.82 -5.49
C ARG A 9 -8.90 6.06 -5.25
N ARG A 10 -9.64 5.72 -6.29
CA ARG A 10 -10.96 5.11 -6.17
C ARG A 10 -10.96 3.83 -5.32
N LYS A 11 -9.99 2.94 -5.51
CA LYS A 11 -9.87 1.70 -4.71
C LYS A 11 -9.64 1.97 -3.22
N LEU A 12 -8.87 3.01 -2.90
CA LEU A 12 -8.70 3.46 -1.52
C LEU A 12 -10.03 3.95 -0.95
N TYR A 13 -10.74 4.81 -1.69
CA TYR A 13 -12.02 5.35 -1.25
C TYR A 13 -13.07 4.27 -1.01
N GLU A 14 -13.17 3.32 -1.93
CA GLU A 14 -14.09 2.19 -1.79
C GLU A 14 -13.78 1.32 -0.55
N ALA A 15 -12.50 1.17 -0.18
CA ALA A 15 -12.10 0.39 1.00
C ALA A 15 -12.50 1.07 2.32
N TYR A 16 -12.39 2.39 2.42
CA TYR A 16 -12.79 3.09 3.66
C TYR A 16 -14.25 3.44 3.69
N ASP A 17 -14.94 3.59 2.56
CA ASP A 17 -16.40 3.63 2.58
C ASP A 17 -16.94 2.43 3.37
N VAL A 18 -16.35 1.24 3.19
CA VAL A 18 -16.67 0.06 4.00
C VAL A 18 -16.33 0.27 5.48
N ALA A 19 -15.13 0.77 5.80
CA ALA A 19 -14.71 1.00 7.18
C ALA A 19 -15.65 1.98 7.92
N TYR A 20 -16.02 3.06 7.25
CA TYR A 20 -16.91 4.10 7.73
C TYR A 20 -18.37 3.63 7.85
N GLU A 21 -18.93 3.03 6.80
CA GLU A 21 -20.32 2.53 6.78
C GLU A 21 -20.58 1.44 7.82
N ASN A 22 -19.55 0.69 8.21
CA ASN A 22 -19.64 -0.37 9.20
C ASN A 22 -19.10 0.06 10.57
N SER A 23 -18.74 1.33 10.77
CA SER A 23 -18.25 1.88 12.05
C SER A 23 -17.14 1.04 12.70
N LEU A 24 -16.17 0.57 11.90
CA LEU A 24 -15.18 -0.43 12.35
C LEU A 24 -14.38 0.03 13.57
N TYR A 25 -14.02 1.31 13.65
CA TYR A 25 -13.35 1.86 14.82
C TYR A 25 -14.18 1.71 16.09
N SER A 26 -15.47 2.05 16.06
CA SER A 26 -16.34 1.94 17.23
C SER A 26 -16.58 0.50 17.66
N GLN A 27 -16.50 -0.46 16.73
CA GLN A 27 -16.72 -1.87 17.01
C GLN A 27 -15.46 -2.61 17.44
N THR A 28 -14.29 -2.23 16.91
CA THR A 28 -13.05 -3.02 17.03
C THR A 28 -11.87 -2.23 17.58
N GLY A 29 -12.01 -0.91 17.78
CA GLY A 29 -10.90 -0.01 18.11
C GLY A 29 -9.87 0.15 16.99
N THR A 30 -10.10 -0.45 15.82
CA THR A 30 -9.21 -0.40 14.66
C THR A 30 -9.93 0.30 13.51
N ASP A 31 -9.28 1.31 12.93
CA ASP A 31 -9.81 2.04 11.78
C ASP A 31 -8.87 1.93 10.58
N LEU A 32 -9.43 2.21 9.40
CA LEU A 32 -8.64 2.49 8.20
C LEU A 32 -8.52 4.00 8.08
N TYR A 33 -7.33 4.56 8.31
CA TYR A 33 -7.11 5.97 8.03
C TYR A 33 -6.66 6.15 6.59
N TYR A 34 -7.34 7.05 5.87
CA TYR A 34 -6.73 7.63 4.68
C TYR A 34 -5.53 8.45 5.09
N ASN A 35 -4.39 8.25 4.46
CA ASN A 35 -3.19 9.06 4.66
C ASN A 35 -3.33 10.49 4.09
N MET A 36 -4.54 11.04 4.04
CA MET A 36 -4.76 12.46 3.81
C MET A 36 -4.49 13.21 5.12
N SER A 37 -3.30 13.03 5.69
CA SER A 37 -2.83 13.96 6.71
C SER A 37 -2.60 15.29 5.98
N LEU A 38 -3.37 16.33 6.32
CA LEU A 38 -3.07 17.71 5.93
C LEU A 38 -2.05 18.24 6.94
N LEU A 39 -0.86 17.67 6.95
CA LEU A 39 0.22 18.27 7.72
C LEU A 39 0.76 19.42 6.89
N ASN A 40 0.61 20.64 7.43
CA ASN A 40 1.15 21.85 6.84
C ASN A 40 2.43 22.20 7.59
N PHE A 41 3.58 21.86 7.02
CA PHE A 41 4.88 22.27 7.53
C PHE A 41 5.87 22.39 6.38
N ASP A 42 6.84 23.27 6.55
CA ASP A 42 7.94 23.45 5.62
C ASP A 42 8.84 22.20 5.59
N VAL A 43 8.75 21.42 4.50
CA VAL A 43 9.46 20.14 4.35
C VAL A 43 10.93 20.38 3.99
N ASN A 44 11.24 21.51 3.34
CA ASN A 44 12.53 21.73 2.67
C ASN A 44 13.37 22.86 3.31
N GLY A 45 12.84 23.57 4.31
CA GLY A 45 13.47 24.69 5.01
C GLY A 45 13.33 26.05 4.32
N ASP A 46 12.42 26.22 3.35
CA ASP A 46 12.24 27.45 2.57
C ASP A 46 11.27 28.47 3.20
N LEU A 47 10.76 28.19 4.40
CA LEU A 47 9.76 28.95 5.14
C LEU A 47 8.37 29.00 4.46
N ILE A 48 8.12 28.13 3.48
CA ILE A 48 6.81 27.93 2.85
C ILE A 48 6.23 26.63 3.40
N ASN A 49 5.02 26.70 3.98
CA ASN A 49 4.36 25.47 4.43
C ASN A 49 3.92 24.63 3.23
N ASP A 50 4.45 23.42 3.12
CA ASP A 50 4.03 22.44 2.14
C ASP A 50 2.81 21.66 2.66
N GLU A 51 1.84 21.39 1.78
CA GLU A 51 0.83 20.36 2.04
C GLU A 51 1.48 18.98 1.92
N TYR A 52 1.93 18.44 3.05
CA TYR A 52 2.50 17.11 3.08
C TYR A 52 1.40 16.06 2.97
N ARG A 53 1.10 15.65 1.73
CA ARG A 53 0.20 14.53 1.41
C ARG A 53 1.04 13.26 1.40
N GLU A 54 0.93 12.46 2.46
CA GLU A 54 1.80 11.29 2.57
C GLU A 54 1.59 10.31 1.43
N VAL A 55 2.69 9.99 0.78
CA VAL A 55 2.93 8.63 0.30
C VAL A 55 3.89 8.06 1.34
N THR A 56 3.76 6.78 1.70
CA THR A 56 4.74 6.18 2.62
C THR A 56 6.15 6.46 2.13
N ARG A 57 7.05 6.85 3.03
CA ARG A 57 8.46 7.07 2.71
C ARG A 57 9.21 5.73 2.56
N VAL A 58 8.56 4.65 2.96
CA VAL A 58 9.10 3.30 2.88
C VAL A 58 8.82 2.76 1.50
N ARG A 59 9.85 2.74 0.65
CA ARG A 59 9.80 1.96 -0.59
C ARG A 59 9.57 0.49 -0.23
N SER A 60 8.56 -0.12 -0.81
CA SER A 60 8.16 -1.51 -0.53
C SER A 60 7.69 -2.18 -1.83
N ASP A 61 7.08 -3.37 -1.73
CA ASP A 61 6.68 -4.19 -2.88
C ASP A 61 5.71 -3.46 -3.81
N TYR A 62 4.90 -2.53 -3.29
CA TYR A 62 3.99 -1.72 -4.11
C TYR A 62 4.73 -0.84 -5.13
N SER A 63 6.01 -0.49 -4.88
CA SER A 63 6.73 0.50 -5.68
C SER A 63 6.96 0.07 -7.13
N ILE A 64 7.07 -1.23 -7.41
CA ILE A 64 7.17 -1.71 -8.80
C ILE A 64 5.86 -1.51 -9.56
N PHE A 65 4.71 -1.71 -8.90
CA PHE A 65 3.39 -1.51 -9.47
C PHE A 65 3.13 -0.03 -9.72
N ASP A 66 3.50 0.84 -8.77
CA ASP A 66 3.39 2.28 -8.90
C ASP A 66 4.22 2.81 -10.08
N SER A 67 5.45 2.29 -10.28
CA SER A 67 6.29 2.62 -11.44
C SER A 67 5.65 2.27 -12.79
N GLN A 68 4.69 1.34 -12.80
CA GLN A 68 3.94 0.91 -13.97
C GLN A 68 2.54 1.56 -14.04
N SER A 69 2.27 2.58 -13.21
CA SER A 69 0.97 3.26 -13.11
C SER A 69 -0.19 2.31 -12.75
N ILE A 70 0.10 1.22 -12.04
CA ILE A 70 -0.91 0.28 -11.57
C ILE A 70 -1.45 0.81 -10.22
N PRO A 71 -2.76 1.09 -10.10
CA PRO A 71 -3.32 1.55 -8.83
C PRO A 71 -3.21 0.47 -7.76
N VAL A 72 -2.46 0.76 -6.70
CA VAL A 72 -2.28 -0.12 -5.53
C VAL A 72 -2.80 0.59 -4.28
N VAL A 73 -3.46 -0.19 -3.42
CA VAL A 73 -3.72 0.17 -2.04
C VAL A 73 -2.82 -0.73 -1.19
N PHE A 74 -1.93 -0.14 -0.41
CA PHE A 74 -1.15 -0.86 0.58
C PHE A 74 -1.61 -0.45 1.97
N PHE A 75 -1.59 -1.40 2.91
CA PHE A 75 -1.92 -1.16 4.30
C PHE A 75 -0.62 -1.19 5.09
N GLU A 76 -0.31 -0.08 5.76
CA GLU A 76 0.86 0.04 6.62
C GLU A 76 0.41 0.36 8.05
N SER A 77 1.06 -0.27 9.03
CA SER A 77 0.92 0.10 10.43
C SER A 77 1.99 1.11 10.82
N SER A 78 1.60 2.34 11.07
CA SER A 78 2.45 3.36 11.69
C SER A 78 1.55 4.38 12.41
N ASP A 79 2.11 5.12 13.36
CA ASP A 79 1.42 6.22 14.00
C ASP A 79 1.75 7.52 13.26
N TYR A 80 0.73 8.04 12.57
CA TYR A 80 0.83 9.25 11.76
C TYR A 80 0.33 10.50 12.50
N ASN A 81 -0.10 10.36 13.76
CA ASN A 81 -0.66 11.45 14.55
C ASN A 81 0.45 12.21 15.28
N PHE A 82 1.21 13.00 14.51
CA PHE A 82 2.31 13.85 14.97
C PHE A 82 2.32 15.21 14.25
N THR A 83 2.95 16.21 14.86
CA THR A 83 3.04 17.58 14.32
C THR A 83 4.31 17.84 13.51
N LYS A 84 5.26 16.91 13.53
CA LYS A 84 6.53 16.98 12.76
C LYS A 84 6.88 15.61 12.22
N LEU A 85 7.47 15.59 11.01
CA LEU A 85 7.98 14.36 10.39
C LEU A 85 9.02 13.64 11.23
N SER A 86 9.92 14.39 11.85
CA SER A 86 10.99 13.84 12.70
C SER A 86 10.47 13.07 13.90
N ASP A 87 9.23 13.34 14.30
CA ASP A 87 8.63 12.83 15.51
C ASP A 87 7.73 11.61 15.24
N MET A 88 7.55 11.27 13.97
CA MET A 88 6.75 10.11 13.56
C MET A 88 7.41 8.80 13.98
N LYS A 89 6.59 7.88 14.48
CA LYS A 89 7.03 6.59 15.03
C LYS A 89 6.08 5.50 14.57
N GLU A 90 6.58 4.27 14.49
CA GLU A 90 5.73 3.10 14.21
C GLU A 90 4.79 2.79 15.38
N THR A 91 5.23 3.11 16.61
CA THR A 91 4.44 2.87 17.83
C THR A 91 4.68 3.92 18.93
N LYS A 92 3.60 4.26 19.65
CA LYS A 92 3.63 5.06 20.89
C LYS A 92 3.72 4.20 22.15
N ASN A 93 3.80 2.87 22.02
CA ASN A 93 3.90 1.99 23.17
C ASN A 93 5.21 2.26 23.93
N LEU A 94 5.10 2.60 25.21
CA LEU A 94 6.23 2.97 26.05
C LEU A 94 7.22 1.81 26.26
N SER A 95 6.77 0.55 26.15
CA SER A 95 7.66 -0.61 26.23
C SER A 95 8.51 -0.81 24.96
N LEU A 96 8.16 -0.15 23.85
CA LEU A 96 8.83 -0.27 22.55
C LEU A 96 9.58 1.01 22.18
N GLN A 97 10.10 1.74 23.18
CA GLN A 97 10.75 3.05 22.96
C GLN A 97 12.28 2.99 22.89
N GLU A 98 12.91 1.83 23.10
CA GLU A 98 14.38 1.67 23.06
C GLU A 98 14.99 2.24 21.76
N TYR A 99 14.31 2.01 20.63
CA TYR A 99 14.70 2.52 19.31
C TYR A 99 13.80 3.68 18.86
N ASN A 100 13.44 4.56 19.80
CA ASN A 100 12.59 5.73 19.57
C ASN A 100 11.22 5.39 18.94
N GLY A 101 10.65 4.22 19.25
CA GLY A 101 9.37 3.77 18.69
C GLY A 101 9.45 3.20 17.27
N ALA A 102 10.65 2.94 16.74
CA ALA A 102 10.85 2.06 15.60
C ALA A 102 10.85 0.60 16.08
N VAL A 103 10.12 -0.27 15.38
CA VAL A 103 10.09 -1.71 15.63
C VAL A 103 10.83 -2.43 14.51
N ARG A 104 10.51 -2.13 13.25
CA ARG A 104 11.12 -2.75 12.07
C ARG A 104 12.64 -2.58 12.07
N ASP A 105 13.34 -3.61 11.60
CA ASP A 105 14.81 -3.65 11.48
C ASP A 105 15.54 -3.40 12.82
N THR A 106 14.88 -3.68 13.94
CA THR A 106 15.46 -3.64 15.28
C THR A 106 15.28 -5.00 15.98
N PRO A 107 15.98 -5.25 17.09
CA PRO A 107 15.72 -6.44 17.92
C PRO A 107 14.28 -6.54 18.44
N LEU A 108 13.52 -5.44 18.48
CA LEU A 108 12.09 -5.43 18.86
C LEU A 108 11.19 -6.08 17.80
N ASP A 109 11.66 -6.29 16.57
CA ASP A 109 10.95 -7.04 15.52
C ASP A 109 11.01 -8.56 15.79
N SER A 110 10.50 -8.94 16.97
CA SER A 110 10.47 -10.30 17.48
C SER A 110 9.08 -10.63 17.96
N SER A 111 8.56 -11.77 17.50
CA SER A 111 7.24 -12.24 17.91
C SER A 111 7.12 -12.46 19.43
N GLU A 112 8.21 -12.77 20.12
CA GLU A 112 8.25 -12.93 21.58
C GLU A 112 8.06 -11.58 22.28
N LEU A 113 8.91 -10.61 21.94
CA LEU A 113 8.86 -9.26 22.53
C LEU A 113 7.57 -8.51 22.19
N LEU A 114 7.06 -8.68 20.97
CA LEU A 114 5.83 -8.04 20.55
C LEU A 114 4.63 -8.59 21.31
N LYS A 115 4.55 -9.91 21.55
CA LYS A 115 3.45 -10.52 22.32
C LYS A 115 3.40 -10.01 23.76
N GLU A 116 4.53 -9.73 24.37
CA GLU A 116 4.58 -9.15 25.71
C GLU A 116 4.17 -7.67 25.72
N ALA A 117 4.49 -6.96 24.63
CA ALA A 117 4.26 -5.52 24.53
C ALA A 117 2.85 -5.13 24.08
N ILE A 118 2.14 -5.96 23.30
CA ILE A 118 0.86 -5.62 22.67
C ILE A 118 -0.29 -6.49 23.20
N GLU A 119 -1.55 -6.05 22.98
CA GLU A 119 -2.71 -6.87 23.35
C GLU A 119 -2.73 -8.19 22.53
N GLU A 120 -2.99 -9.31 23.20
CA GLU A 120 -2.94 -10.67 22.61
C GLU A 120 -3.79 -10.79 21.33
N ASP A 121 -4.98 -10.18 21.33
CA ASP A 121 -5.92 -10.24 20.21
C ASP A 121 -5.70 -9.15 19.14
N ARG A 122 -4.72 -8.27 19.29
CA ARG A 122 -4.52 -7.11 18.40
C ARG A 122 -4.25 -7.54 16.96
N LEU A 123 -3.41 -8.56 16.77
CA LEU A 123 -3.09 -9.08 15.44
C LEU A 123 -4.32 -9.72 14.78
N GLN A 124 -5.02 -10.57 15.52
CA GLN A 124 -6.24 -11.22 15.05
C GLN A 124 -7.31 -10.19 14.68
N THR A 125 -7.51 -9.18 15.51
CA THR A 125 -8.44 -8.08 15.25
C THR A 125 -8.09 -7.33 13.97
N ARG A 126 -6.82 -6.97 13.78
CA ARG A 126 -6.35 -6.30 12.56
C ARG A 126 -6.54 -7.15 11.30
N ILE A 127 -6.22 -8.44 11.36
CA ILE A 127 -6.43 -9.39 10.25
C ILE A 127 -7.92 -9.44 9.89
N ASN A 128 -8.79 -9.59 10.88
CA ASN A 128 -10.23 -9.69 10.68
C ASN A 128 -10.81 -8.40 10.10
N VAL A 129 -10.36 -7.23 10.57
CA VAL A 129 -10.79 -5.92 10.05
C VAL A 129 -10.38 -5.75 8.58
N VAL A 130 -9.14 -6.07 8.22
CA VAL A 130 -8.67 -5.97 6.83
C VAL A 130 -9.41 -6.97 5.93
N ALA A 131 -9.59 -8.21 6.38
CA ALA A 131 -10.34 -9.22 5.64
C ALA A 131 -11.79 -8.78 5.42
N PHE A 132 -12.44 -8.23 6.46
CA PHE A 132 -13.80 -7.70 6.37
C PHE A 132 -13.89 -6.58 5.33
N ILE A 133 -12.96 -5.62 5.35
CA ILE A 133 -12.91 -4.51 4.39
C ILE A 133 -12.83 -5.04 2.95
N ILE A 134 -11.90 -5.97 2.69
CA ILE A 134 -11.69 -6.55 1.35
C ILE A 134 -12.95 -7.28 0.86
N VAL A 135 -13.52 -8.14 1.71
CA VAL A 135 -14.71 -8.93 1.34
C VAL A 135 -15.91 -8.03 1.07
N LYS A 136 -16.17 -7.05 1.94
CA LYS A 136 -17.31 -6.13 1.80
C LYS A 136 -17.17 -5.20 0.59
N ALA A 137 -15.95 -4.75 0.28
CA ALA A 137 -15.68 -3.99 -0.93
C ALA A 137 -16.04 -4.80 -2.19
N VAL A 138 -15.65 -6.08 -2.23
CA VAL A 138 -16.01 -7.00 -3.32
C VAL A 138 -17.52 -7.24 -3.38
N GLU A 139 -18.19 -7.46 -2.24
CA GLU A 139 -19.64 -7.65 -2.18
C GLU A 139 -20.42 -6.43 -2.69
N LYS A 140 -19.94 -5.21 -2.40
CA LYS A 140 -20.52 -3.94 -2.86
C LYS A 140 -20.31 -3.69 -4.35
N GLY A 141 -19.40 -4.43 -5.00
CA GLY A 141 -19.06 -4.24 -6.41
C GLY A 141 -18.09 -3.10 -6.65
N SER A 142 -17.04 -3.00 -5.83
CA SER A 142 -15.90 -2.11 -6.05
C SER A 142 -15.38 -2.13 -7.50
N LYS A 143 -14.75 -1.04 -7.93
CA LYS A 143 -14.22 -0.92 -9.30
C LYS A 143 -13.24 -2.04 -9.60
N ASP A 144 -13.38 -2.61 -10.79
CA ASP A 144 -12.59 -3.75 -11.27
C ASP A 144 -12.77 -5.02 -10.40
N CYS A 145 -13.91 -5.14 -9.71
CA CYS A 145 -14.34 -6.36 -9.02
C CYS A 145 -15.70 -6.83 -9.51
N VAL A 146 -15.85 -8.14 -9.67
CA VAL A 146 -17.14 -8.78 -9.94
C VAL A 146 -17.70 -9.26 -8.60
N PRO A 147 -18.92 -8.87 -8.21
CA PRO A 147 -19.58 -9.43 -7.05
C PRO A 147 -19.58 -10.97 -7.10
N ILE A 148 -19.43 -11.63 -5.95
CA ILE A 148 -19.28 -13.09 -5.85
C ILE A 148 -20.40 -13.84 -6.60
N SER A 149 -21.64 -13.33 -6.54
CA SER A 149 -22.79 -13.89 -7.25
C SER A 149 -22.60 -13.91 -8.77
N ARG A 150 -22.10 -12.82 -9.36
CA ARG A 150 -21.83 -12.66 -10.80
C ARG A 150 -20.60 -13.46 -11.23
N TYR A 151 -19.56 -13.52 -10.40
CA TYR A 151 -18.39 -14.35 -10.66
C TYR A 151 -18.75 -15.84 -10.72
N LYS A 152 -19.58 -16.31 -9.77
CA LYS A 152 -20.13 -17.68 -9.76
C LYS A 152 -21.02 -17.97 -10.98
N ALA A 153 -21.67 -16.95 -11.54
CA ALA A 153 -22.45 -17.04 -12.77
C ALA A 153 -21.58 -17.03 -14.06
N GLY A 154 -20.25 -16.98 -13.93
CA GLY A 154 -19.31 -17.07 -15.05
C GLY A 154 -18.78 -15.73 -15.57
N GLU A 155 -19.19 -14.60 -14.99
CA GLU A 155 -18.70 -13.29 -15.41
C GLU A 155 -17.24 -13.08 -15.02
N ARG A 156 -16.47 -12.47 -15.93
CA ARG A 156 -15.06 -12.10 -15.76
C ARG A 156 -14.86 -10.66 -16.24
N LEU A 157 -13.91 -9.95 -15.65
CA LEU A 157 -13.49 -8.63 -16.11
C LEU A 157 -12.30 -8.77 -17.05
N GLU A 158 -12.25 -7.90 -18.05
CA GLU A 158 -11.05 -7.73 -18.86
C GLU A 158 -9.91 -7.19 -18.02
N PRO A 159 -8.65 -7.64 -18.24
CA PRO A 159 -7.50 -7.12 -17.52
C PRO A 159 -7.37 -5.60 -17.66
N THR A 160 -7.25 -4.89 -16.55
CA THR A 160 -7.13 -3.41 -16.52
C THR A 160 -5.78 -2.93 -17.07
N VAL A 161 -4.78 -3.81 -17.15
CA VAL A 161 -3.45 -3.52 -17.68
C VAL A 161 -3.10 -4.58 -18.72
N VAL A 162 -2.98 -4.17 -19.98
CA VAL A 162 -2.41 -5.02 -21.04
C VAL A 162 -0.90 -4.86 -20.96
N PRO A 163 -0.12 -5.95 -20.73
CA PRO A 163 1.34 -5.86 -20.74
C PRO A 163 1.79 -5.25 -22.07
N LYS A 164 2.64 -4.22 -22.02
CA LYS A 164 3.33 -3.77 -23.24
C LYS A 164 4.11 -4.98 -23.76
N LYS A 165 3.77 -5.47 -24.96
CA LYS A 165 4.61 -6.46 -25.65
C LYS A 165 6.03 -5.89 -25.65
N LYS A 166 7.01 -6.70 -25.22
CA LYS A 166 8.41 -6.36 -25.50
C LYS A 166 8.50 -6.22 -27.01
N ASP A 167 8.92 -5.06 -27.47
CA ASP A 167 9.32 -4.91 -28.87
C ASP A 167 10.50 -5.86 -29.07
N ASP A 168 10.26 -6.97 -29.77
CA ASP A 168 11.30 -7.86 -30.27
C ASP A 168 12.11 -7.08 -31.32
N LYS A 169 13.00 -6.21 -30.86
CA LYS A 169 14.07 -5.69 -31.70
C LYS A 169 15.11 -6.80 -31.81
N ASN A 170 14.99 -7.53 -32.92
CA ASN A 170 16.01 -8.40 -33.51
C ASN A 170 17.43 -7.91 -33.18
N GLU A 171 18.13 -8.62 -32.29
CA GLU A 171 19.58 -8.72 -32.39
C GLU A 171 19.87 -9.59 -33.62
N SER A 172 20.14 -8.94 -34.75
CA SER A 172 20.76 -9.62 -35.88
C SER A 172 22.17 -10.02 -35.46
N SER A 173 22.36 -11.32 -35.24
CA SER A 173 23.65 -11.96 -35.04
C SER A 173 24.50 -11.85 -36.31
N ASP A 174 25.38 -10.87 -36.33
CA ASP A 174 26.42 -10.76 -37.36
C ASP A 174 27.51 -11.81 -37.05
N THR A 175 27.33 -13.00 -37.61
CA THR A 175 28.33 -14.08 -37.61
C THR A 175 28.89 -14.19 -39.03
N SER A 176 29.94 -13.43 -39.32
CA SER A 176 30.79 -13.71 -40.48
C SER A 176 31.78 -14.81 -40.11
N GLU A 177 31.55 -15.97 -40.70
CA GLU A 177 32.39 -17.17 -40.65
C GLU A 177 33.82 -16.89 -41.14
N LYS A 178 34.81 -17.19 -40.30
CA LYS A 178 36.17 -17.50 -40.76
C LYS A 178 36.17 -18.92 -41.31
N SER A 179 36.15 -19.07 -42.63
CA SER A 179 36.58 -20.29 -43.30
C SER A 179 38.07 -20.20 -43.60
N GLY A 180 38.86 -20.99 -42.86
CA GLY A 180 40.23 -21.34 -43.25
C GLY A 180 40.23 -22.77 -43.77
N LYS A 181 40.79 -22.98 -44.96
CA LYS A 181 41.45 -24.24 -45.36
C LYS A 181 42.57 -23.94 -46.36
N ASP A 182 43.79 -24.02 -45.84
CA ASP A 182 45.00 -24.64 -46.38
C ASP A 182 45.12 -24.83 -47.90
N GLN A 183 46.11 -24.16 -48.50
CA GLN A 183 47.31 -24.76 -49.08
C GLN A 183 48.42 -23.71 -49.25
#